data_AF-A0A261FFB3-F1
#
_entry.id   AF-A0A261FFB3-F1
#
_cell.length_a   1.000
_cell.length_b   1.000
_cell.length_c   1.000
_cell.angle_alpha   90.00
_cell.angle_beta   90.00
_cell.angle_gamma   90.00
#
_symmetry.space_group_name_H-M   'P 1'
#
loop_
_entity.id
_entity.type
_entity.pdbx_description
1 polymer ?
#
loop_
_entity_poly.entity_id
_entity_poly.type
_entity_poly.pdbx_seq_one_letter_code
_entity_poly.pdbx_strand_id
1 'polypeptide(L)' 'MGKTTDLTAYECDRCGRKDFLQASDLQVRDWYDVTRVTTGSTTAPYVLCGTCWTVYQSLLKQQTGEFEKFLEEGKTV' A
#
# COMPACT_ATOMS: atom_id res chain seq x y z
N MET A 1 -4.86 -29.74 23.67
CA MET A 1 -4.26 -28.71 22.81
C MET A 1 -5.37 -27.85 22.26
N GLY A 2 -5.26 -26.52 22.32
CA GLY A 2 -6.19 -25.61 21.64
C GLY A 2 -5.85 -25.50 20.17
N LYS A 3 -6.86 -25.44 19.30
CA LYS A 3 -6.72 -25.10 17.88
C LYS A 3 -7.44 -23.77 17.66
N THR A 4 -6.79 -22.85 16.94
CA THR A 4 -7.38 -21.59 16.50
C THR A 4 -7.65 -21.67 15.01
N THR A 5 -8.87 -21.38 14.59
CA THR A 5 -9.31 -21.35 13.19
C THR A 5 -9.67 -19.93 12.77
N ASP A 6 -10.08 -19.76 11.50
CA ASP A 6 -10.64 -18.52 10.97
C ASP A 6 -9.66 -17.33 10.99
N LEU A 7 -8.41 -17.61 10.62
CA LEU A 7 -7.35 -16.62 10.45
C LEU A 7 -7.27 -16.16 8.99
N THR A 8 -7.06 -14.87 8.79
CA THR A 8 -6.70 -14.28 7.49
C THR A 8 -5.18 -14.21 7.39
N ALA A 9 -4.64 -14.69 6.26
CA ALA A 9 -3.23 -14.58 5.94
C ALA A 9 -2.97 -13.23 5.25
N TYR A 10 -2.20 -12.38 5.91
CA TYR A 10 -1.70 -11.13 5.34
C TYR A 10 -0.28 -11.34 4.84
N GLU A 11 0.03 -10.84 3.65
CA GLU A 11 1.38 -10.84 3.08
C GLU A 11 1.68 -9.47 2.48
N CYS A 12 2.82 -8.89 2.85
CA CYS A 12 3.24 -7.60 2.32
C CYS A 12 3.93 -7.80 0.98
N ASP A 13 3.37 -7.24 -0.10
CA ASP A 13 3.92 -7.39 -1.45
C ASP A 13 5.30 -6.74 -1.62
N ARG A 14 5.68 -5.81 -0.73
CA ARG A 14 6.98 -5.13 -0.80
C ARG A 14 8.10 -5.88 -0.08
N CYS A 15 7.85 -6.32 1.16
CA CYS A 15 8.90 -6.88 2.01
C CYS A 15 8.71 -8.37 2.34
N GLY A 16 7.59 -8.96 1.93
CA GLY A 16 7.29 -10.38 2.15
C GLY A 16 6.93 -10.73 3.60
N ARG A 17 6.73 -9.74 4.49
CA ARG A 17 6.22 -9.99 5.85
C ARG A 17 4.89 -10.74 5.76
N LYS A 18 4.70 -11.76 6.59
CA LYS A 18 3.44 -12.52 6.69
C LYS A 18 2.93 -12.54 8.12
N ASP A 19 1.64 -12.35 8.31
CA ASP A 19 0.95 -12.52 9.60
C ASP A 19 -0.38 -13.26 9.40
N PHE A 20 -0.77 -14.08 10.38
CA PHE A 20 -2.08 -14.76 10.40
C PHE A 20 -2.92 -14.18 11.52
N LEU A 21 -3.96 -13.44 11.18
CA LEU A 21 -4.71 -12.62 12.13
C LEU A 21 -6.19 -12.95 12.11
N GLN A 22 -6.82 -12.91 13.28
CA GLN A 22 -8.28 -12.85 13.39
C GLN A 22 -8.75 -11.43 13.07
N ALA A 23 -9.99 -11.30 12.58
CA ALA A 23 -10.58 -9.98 12.29
C ALA A 23 -10.67 -9.07 13.54
N SER A 24 -10.69 -9.64 14.74
CA SER A 24 -10.68 -8.90 16.01
C SER A 24 -9.29 -8.41 16.44
N ASP A 25 -8.21 -8.86 15.78
CA ASP A 25 -6.86 -8.47 16.15
C ASP A 25 -6.61 -7.00 15.77
N LEU A 26 -6.10 -6.22 16.72
CA LEU A 26 -5.76 -4.81 16.49
C LEU A 26 -4.70 -4.63 15.38
N GLN A 27 -3.87 -5.66 15.19
CA GLN A 27 -2.80 -5.70 14.17
C GLN A 27 -3.34 -5.67 12.74
N VAL A 28 -4.61 -6.05 12.52
CA VAL A 28 -5.28 -5.93 11.22
C VAL A 28 -5.24 -4.48 10.71
N ARG A 29 -5.24 -3.49 11.62
CA ARG A 29 -5.19 -2.05 11.27
C ARG A 29 -3.84 -1.59 10.73
N ASP A 30 -2.80 -2.41 10.86
CA ASP A 30 -1.45 -2.13 10.35
C ASP A 30 -1.22 -2.71 8.95
N TRP A 31 -2.29 -3.21 8.31
CA TRP A 31 -2.28 -3.73 6.95
C TRP A 31 -3.12 -2.82 6.03
N TYR A 32 -2.55 -2.48 4.88
CA TYR A 32 -3.08 -1.47 3.98
C TYR A 32 -3.23 -2.03 2.57
N ASP A 33 -4.46 -2.02 2.06
CA ASP A 33 -4.75 -2.27 0.66
C ASP A 33 -4.49 -1.01 -0.16
N VAL A 34 -3.75 -1.16 -1.25
CA VAL A 34 -3.29 -0.07 -2.10
C VAL A 34 -3.62 -0.37 -3.55
N THR A 35 -4.20 0.61 -4.23
CA THR A 35 -4.42 0.55 -5.69
C THR A 35 -3.53 1.58 -6.37
N ARG A 36 -2.57 1.15 -7.20
CA ARG A 36 -1.68 2.05 -7.96
C ARG A 36 -2.13 2.13 -9.41
N VAL A 37 -2.35 3.35 -9.90
CA VAL A 37 -2.54 3.60 -11.34
C VAL A 37 -1.18 3.48 -12.05
N THR A 38 -1.11 2.73 -13.13
CA THR A 38 0.08 2.58 -13.98
C THR A 38 -0.14 3.21 -15.36
N THR A 39 0.81 3.06 -16.27
CA THR A 39 0.73 3.63 -17.63
C THR A 39 -0.51 3.13 -18.36
N GLY A 40 -1.21 4.03 -19.06
CA GLY A 40 -2.43 3.68 -19.79
C GLY A 40 -3.67 3.53 -18.91
N SER A 41 -3.69 4.16 -17.72
CA SER A 41 -4.83 4.19 -16.79
C SER A 41 -5.24 2.83 -16.22
N THR A 42 -4.36 1.84 -16.32
CA THR A 42 -4.56 0.54 -15.67
C THR A 42 -4.27 0.65 -14.17
N THR A 43 -4.87 -0.22 -13.37
CA THR A 43 -4.64 -0.27 -11.92
C THR A 43 -4.03 -1.60 -11.51
N ALA A 44 -3.17 -1.57 -10.49
CA ALA A 44 -2.58 -2.75 -9.86
C ALA A 44 -2.84 -2.71 -8.34
N PRO A 45 -3.46 -3.76 -7.77
CA PRO A 45 -3.67 -3.88 -6.33
C PRO A 45 -2.41 -4.39 -5.62
N TYR A 46 -2.21 -3.96 -4.38
CA TYR A 46 -1.11 -4.39 -3.49
C TYR A 46 -1.55 -4.36 -2.03
N VAL A 47 -0.91 -5.16 -1.20
CA VAL A 47 -1.04 -5.18 0.26
C VAL A 47 0.30 -4.76 0.88
N LEU A 48 0.27 -3.79 1.79
CA LEU A 48 1.45 -3.31 2.50
C LEU A 48 1.27 -3.43 4.02
N CYS A 49 2.33 -3.80 4.73
CA CYS A 49 2.41 -3.62 6.18
C CYS A 49 2.70 -2.15 6.54
N GLY A 50 2.45 -1.74 7.78
CA GLY A 50 2.55 -0.36 8.22
C GLY A 50 3.90 0.31 7.96
N THR A 51 4.99 -0.41 8.15
CA THR A 51 6.33 0.11 7.83
C THR A 51 6.48 0.43 6.34
N CYS A 52 6.02 -0.47 5.47
CA CYS A 52 6.09 -0.27 4.03
C CYS A 52 5.07 0.79 3.55
N TRP A 53 3.93 0.90 4.23
CA TRP A 53 2.95 1.95 3.99
C TRP A 53 3.54 3.34 4.24
N THR A 54 4.25 3.58 5.34
CA THR A 54 4.89 4.89 5.60
C THR A 54 5.90 5.27 4.52
N VAL A 55 6.70 4.30 4.06
CA VAL A 55 7.64 4.52 2.95
C VAL A 55 6.89 4.82 1.65
N TYR A 56 5.79 4.10 1.39
CA TYR A 56 4.94 4.34 0.22
C TYR A 56 4.28 5.71 0.23
N GLN A 57 3.81 6.21 1.38
CA GLN A 57 3.26 7.57 1.50
C GLN A 57 4.29 8.65 1.14
N SER A 58 5.55 8.45 1.53
CA SER A 58 6.64 9.37 1.18
C SER A 58 6.92 9.36 -0.33
N LEU A 59 6.89 8.18 -0.96
CA LEU A 59 7.00 8.05 -2.41
C LEU A 59 5.84 8.75 -3.13
N LEU A 60 4.60 8.56 -2.67
CA LEU A 60 3.42 9.22 -3.24
C LEU A 60 3.56 10.74 -3.18
N LYS A 61 3.98 11.29 -2.04
CA LYS A 61 4.19 12.74 -1.89
C LYS A 61 5.18 13.28 -2.93
N GLN A 62 6.29 12.57 -3.16
CA GLN A 62 7.26 12.95 -4.18
C GLN A 62 6.65 12.90 -5.59
N GLN A 63 6.00 11.78 -5.94
CA GLN A 63 5.41 11.59 -7.28
C GLN A 63 4.29 12.60 -7.57
N THR A 64 3.51 12.98 -6.55
CA THR A 64 2.52 14.05 -6.66
C THR A 64 3.18 15.37 -7.00
N GLY A 65 4.24 15.76 -6.29
CA GLY A 65 4.97 17.01 -6.57
C GLY A 65 5.63 17.02 -7.96
N GLU A 66 6.20 15.89 -8.40
CA GLU A 66 6.74 15.74 -9.76
C GLU A 66 5.66 15.91 -10.83
N PHE A 67 4.47 15.35 -10.59
CA PHE A 67 3.34 15.47 -11.52
C PHE A 67 2.77 16.89 -11.56
N GLU A 68 2.63 17.55 -10.41
CA GLU A 68 2.20 18.95 -10.34
C GLU A 68 3.18 19.86 -11.09
N LYS A 69 4.49 19.67 -10.90
CA LYS A 69 5.52 20.41 -11.63
C LYS A 69 5.44 20.19 -13.14
N PHE A 70 5.22 18.95 -13.58
CA PHE A 70 5.00 18.64 -14.99
C PHE A 70 3.82 19.42 -15.58
N LEU A 71 2.71 19.55 -14.84
CA LEU A 71 1.56 20.34 -15.25
C LEU A 71 1.84 21.85 -15.29
N GLU A 72 2.68 22.37 -14.41
CA GLU A 72 3.06 23.78 -14.37
C GLU A 72 3.97 24.17 -15.53
N GLU A 73 5.02 23.39 -15.82
CA GLU A 73 5.95 23.64 -16.93
C GLU A 73 5.25 23.61 -18.29
N GLY A 74 4.21 22.78 -18.44
CA GLY A 74 3.38 22.73 -19.64
C GLY A 74 2.48 23.96 -19.88
N LYS A 75 2.26 24.82 -18.86
CA LYS A 75 1.45 26.06 -18.99
C LYS A 75 2.26 27.27 -19.46
N THR A 76 3.58 27.18 -19.41
CA THR A 76 4.50 28.25 -19.82
C THR A 76 4.87 28.21 -21.30
N VAL A 77 4.15 27.42 -22.11
CA VAL A 77 4.31 27.30 -23.57
C VAL A 77 3.18 28.02 -24.30
#